data_AF-A0A7C9CEB9-F1
#
_entry.id   AF-A0A7C9CEB9-F1
#
_cell.length_a   1.000
_cell.length_b   1.000
_cell.length_c   1.000
_cell.angle_alpha   90.00
_cell.angle_beta   90.00
_cell.angle_gamma   90.00
#
_symmetry.space_group_name_H-M   'P 1'
#
loop_
_entity.id
_entity.type
_entity.pdbx_description
1 polymer ?
#
loop_
_entity_poly.entity_id
_entity_poly.type
_entity_poly.pdbx_seq_one_letter_code
_entity_poly.pdbx_strand_id
1 'polypeptide(L)'
;TFSLSGMGCSASPISVDLASRLLRVYPNSNALVTSVDIITPNCYIGSEPSMLVPNCLFRLGGAAVLLSNKQAEKHRAKYRLLHLVRTHKGSEDKAYNAVTHEEDAEVRLGISLSKELMVIAGDALKSNITALGPLVLLVS
;
A
#
# COMPACT_ATOMS: atom_id res chain seq x y z
N THR A 1 6.75 18.48 -5.77
CA THR A 1 6.48 17.58 -4.63
C THR A 1 5.05 17.09 -4.75
N PHE A 2 4.80 15.82 -4.42
CA PHE A 2 3.47 15.20 -4.49
C PHE A 2 3.11 14.67 -3.10
N SER A 3 1.90 14.95 -2.63
CA SER A 3 1.39 14.45 -1.35
C SER A 3 0.28 13.45 -1.62
N LEU A 4 0.46 12.24 -1.08
CA LEU A 4 -0.37 11.09 -1.33
C LEU A 4 -1.00 10.66 0.00
N SER A 5 -2.31 10.84 0.14
CA SER A 5 -3.06 10.60 1.38
C SER A 5 -4.35 9.83 1.09
N GLY A 6 -4.90 9.14 2.09
CA GLY A 6 -6.17 8.41 1.98
C GLY A 6 -6.12 7.10 1.19
N MET A 7 -4.94 6.60 0.82
CA MET A 7 -4.80 5.33 0.06
C MET A 7 -4.56 4.09 0.95
N GLY A 8 -4.49 4.29 2.27
CA GLY A 8 -4.18 3.23 3.24
C GLY A 8 -2.86 2.52 2.94
N CYS A 9 -2.80 1.23 3.25
CA CYS A 9 -1.60 0.39 3.10
C CYS A 9 -1.07 0.29 1.65
N SER A 10 -1.86 0.71 0.65
CA SER A 10 -1.45 0.72 -0.76
C SER A 10 -0.65 1.98 -1.16
N ALA A 11 -0.53 2.98 -0.28
CA ALA A 11 0.09 4.26 -0.59
C ALA A 11 1.55 4.13 -1.06
N SER A 12 2.34 3.28 -0.40
CA SER A 12 3.75 3.05 -0.73
C SER A 12 3.97 2.57 -2.18
N PRO A 13 3.39 1.43 -2.63
CA PRO A 13 3.58 0.98 -4.01
C PRO A 13 2.99 1.95 -5.05
N ILE A 14 1.89 2.66 -4.74
CA ILE A 14 1.35 3.69 -5.63
C ILE A 14 2.33 4.87 -5.79
N SER A 15 2.98 5.28 -4.71
CA SER A 15 3.99 6.33 -4.74
C SER A 15 5.20 5.94 -5.59
N VAL A 16 5.61 4.66 -5.53
CA VAL A 16 6.68 4.11 -6.37
C VAL A 16 6.28 4.09 -7.85
N ASP A 17 5.04 3.73 -8.19
CA ASP A 17 4.54 3.81 -9.58
C ASP A 17 4.56 5.26 -10.10
N LEU A 18 4.05 6.21 -9.31
CA LEU A 18 4.08 7.62 -9.66
C LEU A 18 5.53 8.11 -9.90
N ALA A 19 6.44 7.82 -8.98
CA ALA A 19 7.85 8.20 -9.09
C ALA A 19 8.52 7.54 -10.31
N SER A 20 8.23 6.27 -10.59
CA SER A 20 8.73 5.56 -11.76
C SER A 20 8.29 6.23 -13.06
N ARG A 21 7.01 6.62 -13.17
CA ARG A 21 6.47 7.33 -14.33
C ARG A 21 7.10 8.70 -14.50
N LEU A 22 7.29 9.45 -13.42
CA LEU A 22 7.97 10.76 -13.48
C LEU A 22 9.42 10.62 -13.95
N LEU A 23 10.15 9.62 -13.46
CA LEU A 23 11.52 9.35 -13.90
C LEU A 23 11.61 8.88 -15.36
N ARG A 24 10.52 8.44 -16.00
CA ARG A 24 10.52 8.19 -17.46
C ARG A 24 10.40 9.48 -18.27
N VAL A 25 9.78 10.51 -17.70
CA VAL A 25 9.56 11.81 -18.36
C VAL A 25 10.76 12.74 -18.13
N TYR A 26 11.32 12.75 -16.92
CA TYR A 26 12.43 13.63 -16.54
C TYR A 26 13.77 12.89 -16.58
N PRO A 27 14.64 13.12 -17.59
CA PRO A 27 15.94 12.45 -17.67
C PRO A 27 16.89 12.89 -16.55
N ASN A 28 17.88 12.06 -16.24
CA ASN A 28 18.95 12.34 -15.27
C ASN A 28 18.47 12.91 -13.93
N SER A 29 17.38 12.36 -13.40
CA SER A 29 16.68 12.85 -12.23
C SER A 29 16.67 11.81 -11.11
N ASN A 30 16.38 12.28 -9.90
CA ASN A 30 16.20 11.46 -8.71
C ASN A 30 14.79 11.69 -8.18
N ALA A 31 14.17 10.64 -7.62
CA ALA A 31 12.89 10.73 -6.93
C ALA A 31 13.00 10.09 -5.56
N LEU A 32 12.72 10.86 -4.51
CA LEU A 32 12.62 10.36 -3.15
C LEU A 32 11.17 10.03 -2.84
N VAL A 33 10.90 8.79 -2.50
CA VAL A 33 9.60 8.32 -2.03
C VAL A 33 9.70 8.11 -0.52
N THR A 34 8.83 8.76 0.24
CA THR A 34 8.73 8.64 1.70
C THR A 34 7.32 8.20 2.07
N SER A 35 7.22 7.12 2.85
CA SER A 35 5.96 6.65 3.43
C SER A 35 6.08 6.69 4.94
N VAL A 36 5.03 7.17 5.60
CA VAL A 36 4.93 7.19 7.06
C VAL A 36 3.51 6.76 7.40
N ASP A 37 3.39 5.79 8.30
CA ASP A 37 2.13 5.27 8.79
C ASP A 37 2.01 5.62 10.27
N ILE A 38 1.03 6.48 10.58
CA ILE A 38 0.71 6.93 11.95
C ILE A 38 -0.66 6.36 12.33
N ILE A 39 -0.69 5.44 13.29
CA ILE A 39 -1.88 4.72 13.74
C ILE A 39 -2.42 5.23 15.09
N THR A 40 -1.63 6.00 15.84
CA THR A 40 -2.03 6.50 17.17
C THR A 40 -3.36 7.25 17.19
N PRO A 41 -3.71 8.08 16.18
CA PRO A 41 -5.01 8.74 16.13
C PRO A 41 -6.20 7.78 16.00
N ASN A 42 -5.95 6.54 15.55
CA ASN A 42 -6.97 5.54 15.28
C ASN A 42 -7.00 4.43 16.35
N CYS A 43 -6.38 4.65 17.52
CA CYS A 43 -6.40 3.68 18.61
C CYS A 43 -7.82 3.56 19.18
N TYR A 44 -8.41 2.37 19.06
CA TYR A 44 -9.77 2.13 19.54
C TYR A 44 -9.78 1.78 21.03
N ILE A 45 -10.58 2.48 21.83
CA ILE A 45 -10.63 2.30 23.30
C ILE A 45 -11.93 1.63 23.79
N GLY A 46 -12.79 1.19 22.88
CA GLY A 46 -14.04 0.51 23.23
C GLY A 46 -13.90 -1.00 23.35
N SER A 47 -15.01 -1.70 23.22
CA SER A 47 -15.12 -3.15 23.46
C SER A 47 -15.52 -3.97 22.24
N GLU A 48 -15.80 -3.32 21.09
CA GLU A 48 -16.18 -4.00 19.87
C GLU A 48 -15.01 -4.85 19.31
N PRO A 49 -15.14 -6.19 19.24
CA PRO A 49 -14.03 -7.06 18.85
C PRO A 49 -13.47 -6.77 17.46
N SER A 50 -14.33 -6.44 16.49
CA SER A 50 -13.92 -6.12 15.13
C SER A 50 -13.04 -4.86 15.04
N MET A 51 -13.15 -3.95 16.02
CA MET A 51 -12.36 -2.73 16.13
C MET A 51 -11.15 -2.85 17.06
N LEU A 52 -11.14 -3.83 17.97
CA LEU A 52 -9.98 -4.12 18.83
C LEU A 52 -8.85 -4.83 18.08
N VAL A 53 -9.16 -5.68 17.10
CA VAL A 53 -8.15 -6.44 16.34
C VAL A 53 -7.10 -5.52 15.68
N PRO A 54 -7.47 -4.41 15.01
CA PRO A 54 -6.52 -3.41 14.51
C PRO A 54 -5.49 -2.91 15.51
N ASN A 55 -5.86 -2.71 16.78
CA ASN A 55 -4.90 -2.27 17.80
C ASN A 55 -3.75 -3.27 18.00
N CYS A 56 -4.02 -4.56 17.76
CA CYS A 56 -3.02 -5.63 17.86
C CYS A 56 -2.23 -5.83 16.57
N LEU A 57 -2.86 -5.59 15.40
CA LEU A 57 -2.27 -5.87 14.09
C LEU A 57 -1.45 -4.69 13.55
N PHE A 58 -1.95 -3.47 13.66
CA PHE A 58 -1.33 -2.32 13.04
C PHE A 58 -0.17 -1.79 13.86
N ARG A 59 0.85 -1.29 13.17
CA ARG A 59 2.08 -0.75 13.76
C ARG A 59 2.40 0.59 13.13
N LEU A 60 3.04 1.44 13.92
CA LEU A 60 3.65 2.69 13.45
C LEU A 60 4.92 2.37 12.68
N GLY A 61 5.18 3.11 11.61
CA GLY A 61 6.42 2.94 10.85
C GLY A 61 6.63 3.99 9.80
N GLY A 62 7.82 4.00 9.23
CA GLY A 62 8.15 4.84 8.09
C GLY A 62 9.29 4.24 7.29
N ALA A 63 9.28 4.50 5.99
CA ALA A 63 10.29 4.05 5.06
C ALA A 63 10.55 5.13 4.00
N ALA A 64 11.78 5.18 3.51
CA ALA A 64 12.16 6.04 2.40
C ALA A 64 12.97 5.25 1.37
N VAL A 65 12.67 5.47 0.09
CA VAL A 65 13.36 4.86 -1.04
C VAL A 65 13.76 5.95 -2.03
N LEU A 66 15.04 5.95 -2.41
CA LEU A 66 15.56 6.82 -3.46
C LEU A 66 15.58 6.04 -4.78
N LEU A 67 14.87 6.56 -5.78
CA LEU A 67 14.86 6.06 -7.16
C LEU A 67 15.66 7.02 -8.05
N SER A 68 16.33 6.48 -9.06
CA SER A 68 17.10 7.26 -10.02
C SER A 68 17.05 6.63 -11.40
N ASN A 69 17.10 7.47 -12.44
CA ASN A 69 17.31 7.04 -13.82
C ASN A 69 18.70 7.45 -14.36
N LYS A 70 19.60 7.94 -13.50
CA LYS A 70 20.95 8.38 -13.87
C LYS A 70 21.83 7.17 -14.18
N GLN A 71 22.36 7.10 -15.40
CA GLN A 71 23.25 6.01 -15.82
C GLN A 71 24.50 5.91 -14.92
N ALA A 72 25.03 7.05 -14.47
CA ALA A 72 26.18 7.10 -13.57
C ALA A 72 25.93 6.39 -12.23
N GLU A 73 24.69 6.37 -11.73
CA GLU A 73 24.33 5.76 -10.44
C GLU A 73 24.00 4.27 -10.55
N LYS A 74 23.96 3.70 -11.76
CA LYS A 74 23.54 2.32 -12.01
C LYS A 74 24.35 1.29 -11.21
N HIS A 75 25.66 1.52 -11.05
CA HIS A 75 26.55 0.62 -10.31
C HIS A 75 26.35 0.66 -8.79
N ARG A 76 25.69 1.69 -8.26
CA ARG A 76 25.38 1.87 -6.83
C ARG A 76 23.98 1.40 -6.46
N ALA A 77 23.12 1.16 -7.45
CA ALA A 77 21.73 0.77 -7.23
C ALA A 77 21.64 -0.63 -6.60
N LYS A 78 21.01 -0.72 -5.42
CA LYS A 78 20.77 -2.00 -4.73
C LYS A 78 19.77 -2.89 -5.48
N TYR A 79 18.78 -2.27 -6.12
CA TYR A 79 17.69 -2.94 -6.83
C TYR A 79 17.37 -2.18 -8.11
N ARG A 80 16.83 -2.90 -9.11
CA ARG A 80 16.29 -2.34 -10.34
C ARG A 80 14.79 -2.62 -10.39
N LEU A 81 13.98 -1.57 -10.52
CA LEU A 81 12.53 -1.70 -10.70
C LEU A 81 12.22 -2.15 -12.13
N LEU A 82 11.66 -3.35 -12.29
CA LEU A 82 11.35 -3.94 -13.60
C LEU A 82 9.86 -3.79 -13.95
N HIS A 83 8.99 -4.35 -13.12
CA HIS A 83 7.55 -4.41 -13.34
C HIS A 83 6.79 -3.92 -12.12
N LEU A 84 5.65 -3.27 -12.38
CA LEU A 84 4.67 -2.85 -11.39
C LEU A 84 3.30 -3.25 -11.90
N VAL A 85 2.55 -3.98 -11.10
CA VAL A 85 1.19 -4.42 -11.42
C VAL A 85 0.27 -4.03 -10.27
N ARG A 86 -0.83 -3.37 -10.58
CA ARG A 86 -1.84 -2.97 -9.61
C ARG A 86 -3.11 -3.77 -9.81
N THR A 87 -3.56 -4.45 -8.76
CA THR A 87 -4.88 -5.07 -8.69
C THR A 87 -5.79 -4.21 -7.82
N HIS A 88 -7.02 -3.98 -8.27
CA HIS A 88 -8.01 -3.20 -7.53
C HIS A 88 -9.33 -3.96 -7.47
N LYS A 89 -9.84 -4.15 -6.24
CA LYS A 89 -11.07 -4.89 -5.94
C LYS A 89 -12.19 -4.01 -5.39
N GLY A 90 -11.99 -2.69 -5.30
CA GLY A 90 -12.94 -1.78 -4.66
C GLY A 90 -14.30 -1.62 -5.35
N SER A 91 -14.51 -2.23 -6.52
CA SER A 91 -15.84 -2.33 -7.15
C SER A 91 -16.69 -3.46 -6.60
N GLU A 92 -16.10 -4.38 -5.81
CA GLU A 92 -16.81 -5.48 -5.16
C GLU A 92 -17.21 -5.05 -3.74
N ASP A 93 -18.51 -5.10 -3.41
CA ASP A 93 -19.03 -4.58 -2.14
C ASP A 93 -18.33 -5.18 -0.92
N LYS A 94 -18.06 -6.49 -0.95
CA LYS A 94 -17.35 -7.17 0.14
C LYS A 94 -15.94 -6.61 0.34
N ALA A 95 -15.23 -6.34 -0.75
CA ALA A 95 -13.89 -5.78 -0.72
C ALA A 95 -13.89 -4.30 -0.30
N TYR A 96 -14.88 -3.53 -0.77
CA TYR A 96 -15.07 -2.15 -0.38
C TYR A 96 -15.34 -2.01 1.13
N ASN A 97 -16.21 -2.87 1.67
CA ASN A 97 -16.60 -2.87 3.08
C ASN A 97 -15.70 -3.75 3.97
N ALA A 98 -14.54 -4.21 3.47
CA ALA A 98 -13.68 -5.13 4.22
C ALA A 98 -12.97 -4.45 5.40
N VAL A 99 -12.71 -3.15 5.28
CA VAL A 99 -12.11 -2.29 6.30
C VAL A 99 -12.85 -0.96 6.29
N THR A 100 -13.55 -0.64 7.36
CA THR A 100 -14.31 0.61 7.49
C THR A 100 -13.82 1.42 8.67
N HIS A 101 -13.96 2.73 8.60
CA HIS A 101 -13.68 3.64 9.70
C HIS A 101 -15.02 4.20 10.16
N GLU A 102 -15.49 3.77 11.34
CA GLU A 102 -16.87 3.98 11.78
C GLU A 102 -16.94 4.12 13.31
N GLU A 103 -18.06 4.63 13.79
CA GLU A 103 -18.35 4.78 15.21
C GLU A 103 -19.04 3.52 15.74
N ASP A 104 -18.69 3.09 16.95
CA ASP A 104 -19.45 2.08 17.68
C ASP A 104 -20.75 2.65 18.29
N ALA A 105 -21.51 1.81 18.98
CA ALA A 105 -22.77 2.21 19.63
C ALA A 105 -22.60 3.27 20.74
N GLU A 106 -21.39 3.47 21.26
CA GLU A 106 -21.04 4.47 22.26
C GLU A 106 -20.34 5.69 21.63
N VAL A 107 -20.41 5.84 20.29
CA VAL A 107 -19.84 6.96 19.53
C VAL A 107 -18.31 7.01 19.63
N ARG A 108 -17.65 5.86 19.83
CA ARG A 108 -16.20 5.74 19.80
C ARG A 108 -15.76 5.34 18.41
N LEU A 109 -14.93 6.18 17.79
CA LEU A 109 -14.40 5.96 16.46
C LEU A 109 -13.36 4.83 16.45
N GLY A 110 -13.47 3.91 15.51
CA GLY A 110 -12.56 2.79 15.35
C GLY A 110 -12.48 2.30 13.90
N ILE A 111 -11.40 1.58 13.58
CA ILE A 111 -11.30 0.86 12.31
C ILE A 111 -11.93 -0.51 12.52
N SER A 112 -12.95 -0.87 11.77
CA SER A 112 -13.60 -2.18 11.82
C SER A 112 -13.03 -3.09 10.72
N LEU A 113 -12.68 -4.33 11.08
CA LEU A 113 -12.24 -5.35 10.12
C LEU A 113 -13.33 -6.41 9.91
N SER A 114 -13.73 -6.59 8.65
CA SER A 114 -14.63 -7.68 8.26
C SER A 114 -13.94 -9.04 8.41
N LYS A 115 -14.71 -10.06 8.82
CA LYS A 115 -14.25 -11.46 8.86
C LYS A 115 -13.86 -11.99 7.47
N GLU A 116 -14.40 -11.39 6.41
CA GLU A 116 -14.09 -11.78 5.03
C GLU A 116 -12.76 -11.20 4.51
N LEU A 117 -12.15 -10.27 5.25
CA LEU A 117 -10.94 -9.54 4.82
C LEU A 117 -9.82 -10.47 4.34
N MET A 118 -9.58 -11.58 5.06
CA MET A 118 -8.50 -12.50 4.72
C MET A 118 -8.75 -13.22 3.39
N VAL A 119 -9.99 -13.60 3.11
CA VAL A 119 -10.38 -14.24 1.84
C VAL A 119 -10.23 -13.24 0.70
N ILE A 120 -10.75 -12.03 0.87
CA ILE A 120 -10.69 -10.95 -0.12
C ILE A 120 -9.23 -10.59 -0.43
N ALA A 121 -8.40 -10.43 0.60
CA ALA A 121 -6.97 -10.12 0.43
C ALA A 121 -6.24 -11.27 -0.29
N GLY A 122 -6.57 -12.52 0.04
CA GLY A 122 -6.04 -13.71 -0.64
C GLY A 122 -6.39 -13.73 -2.13
N ASP A 123 -7.64 -13.47 -2.48
CA ASP A 123 -8.10 -13.43 -3.88
C ASP A 123 -7.50 -12.26 -4.66
N ALA A 124 -7.38 -11.08 -4.03
CA ALA A 124 -6.70 -9.93 -4.61
C ALA A 124 -5.22 -10.22 -4.88
N LEU A 125 -4.52 -10.83 -3.92
CA LEU A 125 -3.12 -11.22 -4.04
C LEU A 125 -2.93 -12.29 -5.12
N LYS A 126 -3.77 -13.32 -5.14
CA LYS A 126 -3.77 -14.36 -6.17
C LYS A 126 -3.90 -13.74 -7.56
N SER A 127 -4.89 -12.87 -7.74
CA SER A 127 -5.10 -12.16 -9.02
C SER A 127 -3.88 -11.31 -9.41
N ASN A 128 -3.27 -10.62 -8.44
CA ASN A 128 -2.07 -9.82 -8.67
C ASN A 128 -0.87 -10.69 -9.10
N ILE A 129 -0.61 -11.78 -8.39
CA ILE A 129 0.49 -12.71 -8.68
C ILE A 129 0.27 -13.39 -10.03
N THR A 130 -0.96 -13.78 -10.38
CA THR A 130 -1.26 -14.35 -11.69
C THR A 130 -0.97 -13.37 -12.83
N ALA A 131 -1.21 -12.08 -12.64
CA ALA A 131 -0.87 -11.04 -13.62
C ALA A 131 0.65 -10.73 -13.65
N LEU A 132 1.31 -10.73 -12.50
CA LEU A 132 2.75 -10.44 -12.38
C LEU A 132 3.62 -11.61 -12.85
N GLY A 133 3.20 -12.85 -12.62
CA GLY A 133 3.96 -14.08 -12.86
C GLY A 133 4.59 -14.15 -14.26
N PRO A 134 3.82 -14.00 -15.35
CA PRO A 134 4.37 -14.02 -16.70
C PRO A 134 5.42 -12.92 -16.97
N LEU A 135 5.30 -11.76 -16.32
CA LEU A 135 6.24 -10.65 -16.49
C LEU A 135 7.58 -10.90 -15.79
N VAL A 136 7.62 -11.73 -14.74
CA VAL A 136 8.85 -12.01 -13.99
C VAL A 136 9.48 -13.34 -14.37
N LEU A 137 8.70 -14.34 -14.80
CA LEU A 137 9.19 -15.68 -15.12
C LEU A 137 9.93 -15.77 -16.47
N LEU A 138 9.62 -14.87 -17.42
CA LEU A 138 10.28 -14.81 -18.73
C LEU A 138 11.58 -13.97 -18.73
N VAL A 139 11.96 -13.42 -17.58
CA VAL A 139 13.15 -12.55 -17.41
C VAL A 139 14.36 -13.33 -16.87
N SER A 140 14.28 -14.67 -16.85
CA SER A 140 15.38 -15.58 -16.50
C SER A 140 16.21 -15.97 -17.71
#